data_AF-A0A1H9MFY3-F1
#
_entry.id   AF-A0A1H9MFY3-F1
#
_cell.length_a   1.000
_cell.length_b   1.000
_cell.length_c   1.000
_cell.angle_alpha   90.00
_cell.angle_beta   90.00
_cell.angle_gamma   90.00
#
_symmetry.space_group_name_H-M   'P 1'
#
loop_
_entity.id
_entity.type
_entity.pdbx_description
1 polymer ?
#
loop_
_entity_poly.entity_id
_entity_poly.type
_entity_poly.pdbx_seq_one_letter_code
_entity_poly.pdbx_strand_id
1 'polypeptide(L)' 'MPYVWWQSEYDLQCHAFPLDQADGPRSFYEAVCEHSVPDERVSRAQAGALCMNCLIKVGTELPDVRWRA' A
#
# COMPACT_ATOMS: atom_id res chain seq x y z
N MET A 1 -4.59 -7.94 -8.02
CA MET A 1 -5.56 -7.09 -7.29
C MET A 1 -5.04 -5.66 -7.33
N PRO A 2 -5.86 -4.62 -7.54
CA PRO A 2 -5.36 -3.25 -7.50
C PRO A 2 -5.07 -2.81 -6.05
N TYR A 3 -4.04 -1.98 -5.90
CA TYR A 3 -3.57 -1.43 -4.63
C TYR A 3 -3.62 0.09 -4.68
N VAL A 4 -3.92 0.73 -3.56
CA VAL A 4 -3.68 2.16 -3.36
C VAL A 4 -2.39 2.35 -2.56
N TRP A 5 -1.62 3.37 -2.92
CA TRP A 5 -0.34 3.68 -2.27
C TRP A 5 -0.49 4.96 -1.47
N TRP A 6 -0.56 4.83 -0.15
CA TRP A 6 -0.78 5.94 0.77
C TRP A 6 0.31 5.98 1.82
N GLN A 7 0.62 7.18 2.30
CA GLN A 7 1.66 7.39 3.28
C GLN A 7 1.15 7.07 4.69
N SER A 8 1.93 6.28 5.42
CA SER A 8 1.79 6.06 6.85
C SER A 8 2.54 7.16 7.59
N GLU A 9 1.87 7.87 8.50
CA GLU A 9 2.53 8.87 9.34
C GLU A 9 3.41 8.27 10.45
N TYR A 10 3.40 6.94 10.64
CA TYR A 10 4.29 6.28 11.59
C TYR A 10 5.74 6.23 11.11
N ASP A 11 5.95 6.00 9.82
CA ASP A 11 7.27 5.75 9.23
C ASP A 11 7.55 6.61 7.98
N LEU A 12 6.59 7.45 7.60
CA LEU A 12 6.66 8.37 6.45
C LEU A 12 6.86 7.67 5.11
N GLN A 13 6.59 6.37 5.03
CA GLN A 13 6.64 5.57 3.82
C GLN A 13 5.25 5.36 3.23
N CYS A 14 5.20 5.18 1.91
CA CYS A 14 4.01 4.78 1.18
C CYS A 14 3.85 3.27 1.19
N HIS A 15 2.75 2.78 1.75
CA HIS A 15 2.42 1.35 1.81
C HIS A 15 1.34 1.01 0.80
N ALA A 16 1.35 -0.24 0.33
CA ALA A 16 0.30 -0.76 -0.53
C ALA A 16 -0.86 -1.26 0.34
N PHE A 17 -1.98 -0.55 0.27
CA PHE A 17 -3.24 -0.99 0.87
C PHE A 17 -4.12 -1.60 -0.24
N PRO A 18 -4.71 -2.78 -0.02
CA PRO A 18 -5.73 -3.35 -0.91
C PRO A 18 -6.83 -2.32 -1.27
N LEU A 19 -7.21 -2.25 -2.55
CA LEU A 19 -8.18 -1.24 -3.02
C LEU A 19 -9.56 -1.37 -2.35
N ASP A 20 -9.97 -2.57 -1.93
CA ASP A 20 -11.21 -2.79 -1.18
C ASP A 20 -11.21 -2.09 0.19
N GLN A 21 -10.05 -1.63 0.65
CA GLN A 21 -9.92 -0.78 1.82
C GLN A 21 -10.10 0.71 1.54
N ALA A 22 -9.99 1.16 0.30
CA ALA A 22 -10.01 2.58 -0.03
C ALA A 22 -11.38 3.24 0.14
N ASP A 23 -12.45 2.44 0.12
CA ASP A 23 -13.83 2.90 0.21
C ASP A 23 -14.41 2.74 1.61
N GLY A 24 -15.11 3.79 2.07
CA GLY A 24 -15.84 3.81 3.33
C GLY A 24 -14.99 4.16 4.58
N PRO A 25 -15.66 4.42 5.71
CA PRO A 25 -14.98 4.70 6.98
C PRO A 25 -14.35 3.42 7.54
N ARG A 26 -13.11 3.54 8.04
CA ARG A 26 -12.37 2.45 8.68
C ARG A 26 -11.68 2.94 9.94
N SER A 27 -11.50 2.04 10.90
CA SER A 27 -10.66 2.33 12.07
C SER A 27 -9.17 2.20 11.73
N PHE A 28 -8.83 1.22 10.89
CA PHE A 28 -7.47 0.90 10.48
C PHE A 28 -7.44 0.48 9.00
N TYR A 29 -6.29 0.73 8.38
CA TYR A 29 -5.90 0.19 7.08
C TYR A 29 -4.76 -0.81 7.28
N GLU A 30 -4.88 -1.96 6.63
CA GLU A 30 -3.92 -3.04 6.69
C GLU A 30 -3.14 -3.11 5.39
N ALA A 31 -1.86 -2.74 5.45
CA ALA A 31 -0.97 -2.85 4.31
C ALA A 31 -0.61 -4.32 4.03
N VAL A 32 -0.24 -4.61 2.79
CA VAL A 32 0.19 -5.95 2.37
C VAL A 32 1.44 -6.43 3.14
N CYS A 33 2.26 -5.51 3.65
CA CYS A 33 3.42 -5.83 4.49
C CYS A 33 3.08 -6.11 5.97
N GLU A 34 1.79 -6.24 6.33
CA GLU A 34 1.28 -6.40 7.71
C GLU A 34 1.43 -5.14 8.58
N HIS A 35 1.74 -4.00 7.97
CA HIS A 35 1.72 -2.70 8.64
C HIS A 35 0.29 -2.18 8.78
N SER A 36 -0.17 -2.01 10.02
CA SER A 36 -1.50 -1.49 10.36
C SER A 36 -1.43 -0.02 10.73
N VAL A 37 -2.30 0.80 10.15
CA VAL A 37 -2.30 2.26 10.36
C VAL A 37 -3.72 2.74 10.63
N PRO A 38 -3.98 3.50 11.72
CA PRO A 38 -5.29 4.06 11.96
C PRO A 38 -5.63 5.12 10.92
N ASP A 39 -6.92 5.29 10.61
CA ASP A 39 -7.37 6.21 9.52
C ASP A 39 -6.88 7.65 9.71
N GLU A 40 -6.84 8.13 10.94
CA GLU A 40 -6.31 9.46 11.30
C GLU A 40 -4.80 9.64 11.04
N ARG A 41 -4.06 8.57 10.76
CA ARG A 41 -2.60 8.58 10.48
C ARG A 41 -2.26 8.06 9.08
N VAL A 42 -3.26 7.89 8.23
CA VAL A 42 -3.07 7.57 6.81
C VAL A 42 -3.28 8.84 5.99
N SER A 43 -2.20 9.32 5.40
CA SER A 43 -2.29 10.37 4.39
C SER A 43 -2.56 9.74 3.04
N ARG A 44 -3.68 10.10 2.41
CA ARG A 44 -4.06 9.64 1.07
C ARG A 44 -3.19 10.21 -0.06
N ALA A 45 -2.05 10.83 0.28
CA ALA A 45 -1.03 11.26 -0.65
C ALA A 45 0.05 10.18 -0.81
N GLN A 46 0.57 10.04 -2.03
CA GLN A 46 1.78 9.26 -2.29
C GLN A 46 3.01 10.14 -2.08
N ALA A 47 3.26 10.53 -0.84
CA ALA A 47 4.41 11.33 -0.44
C ALA A 47 5.48 10.44 0.21
N GLY A 48 6.74 10.56 -0.23
CA GLY A 48 7.86 9.81 0.31
C GLY A 48 8.21 8.52 -0.44
N ALA A 49 9.05 7.70 0.18
CA ALA A 49 9.54 6.46 -0.40
C ALA A 49 8.47 5.36 -0.35
N LEU A 50 8.45 4.47 -1.34
CA LEU A 50 7.62 3.27 -1.31
C LEU A 50 8.22 2.25 -0.35
N CYS A 51 7.37 1.63 0.48
CA CYS A 51 7.78 0.53 1.34
C CYS A 51 8.30 -0.64 0.48
N MET A 52 9.55 -1.04 0.70
CA MET A 52 10.20 -2.11 -0.06
C MET A 52 9.47 -3.46 0.08
N ASN A 53 8.96 -3.78 1.27
CA ASN A 53 8.21 -5.03 1.49
C ASN A 53 6.89 -5.04 0.71
N CYS A 54 6.19 -3.90 0.65
CA CYS A 54 4.99 -3.77 -0.17
C CYS A 54 5.33 -3.91 -1.67
N LEU A 55 6.41 -3.28 -2.14
CA LEU A 55 6.86 -3.40 -3.53
C LEU A 55 7.12 -4.85 -3.93
N ILE A 56 7.84 -5.61 -3.08
CA ILE A 56 8.16 -7.01 -3.35
C ILE A 56 6.88 -7.84 -3.38
N LYS A 57 6.02 -7.76 -2.35
CA LYS A 57 4.80 -8.57 -2.28
C LYS A 57 3.85 -8.27 -3.45
N VAL A 58 3.59 -6.99 -3.75
CA VAL A 58 2.78 -6.58 -4.90
C VAL A 58 3.39 -7.06 -6.23
N GLY A 59 4.71 -6.92 -6.38
CA GLY A 59 5.42 -7.38 -7.58
C GLY A 59 5.35 -8.90 -7.78
N THR A 60 5.41 -9.69 -6.71
CA THR A 60 5.31 -11.16 -6.77
C THR A 60 3.91 -11.66 -7.13
N GLU A 61 2.87 -10.84 -6.96
CA GLU A 61 1.51 -11.17 -7.37
C GLU A 61 1.23 -10.85 -8.85
N LEU A 62 2.12 -10.08 -9.50
CA LEU A 62 1.97 -9.82 -10.92
C LEU A 62 2.15 -11.14 -11.68
N PRO A 63 1.24 -11.48 -12.61
CA PRO A 63 1.43 -12.63 -13.47
C PRO A 63 2.76 -12.50 -14.20
N ASP A 64 3.39 -13.62 -14.55
CA ASP A 64 4.64 -13.67 -15.31
C ASP A 64 4.40 -13.17 -16.75
N VAL A 65 4.18 -11.87 -16.89
CA VAL A 65 4.15 -11.17 -18.15
C VAL A 65 5.59 -11.03 -18.58
N ARG A 66 5.99 -11.87 -19.55
CA ARG A 66 7.25 -11.66 -20.27
C ARG A 66 7.29 -10.22 -20.73
N TRP A 67 8.13 -9.42 -20.11
CA TRP A 67 8.42 -8.06 -20.54
C TRP A 67 8.90 -8.15 -21.99
N ARG A 68 8.06 -7.75 -22.94
CA ARG A 68 8.50 -7.59 -24.32
C ARG A 68 9.29 -6.29 -24.35
N ALA A 69 10.62 -6.43 -24.33
CA ALA A 69 11.56 -5.37 -24.66
C ALA A 69 11.37 -4.92 -26.11
#